data_AF-A0ABD2IU04-F1
#
_entry.id   AF-A0ABD2IU04-F1
#
_cell.length_a   1.000
_cell.length_b   1.000
_cell.length_c   1.000
_cell.angle_alpha   90.00
_cell.angle_beta   90.00
_cell.angle_gamma   90.00
#
_symmetry.space_group_name_H-M   'P 1'
#
loop_
_entity.id
_entity.type
_entity.pdbx_description
1 polymer ?
#
loop_
_entity_poly.entity_id
_entity_poly.type
_entity_poly.pdbx_seq_one_letter_code
_entity_poly.pdbx_strand_id
1 'polypeptide(L)'
;MSTDRLNLPQLQTRMMVNALRSVRVGGSVVYSTCTLSPTQNEMVVENACALARTHYGIKAVERSLKKMENRLTNTGLFQFSADCRRGSLLLPTLLSNFGPTYVCKVTRIG
;
A
#
# COMPACT_ATOMS: atom_id res chain seq x y z
N MET A 1 19.47 18.51 8.56
CA MET A 1 18.46 17.42 8.47
C MET A 1 18.94 16.45 7.40
N SER A 2 19.05 15.15 7.70
CA SER A 2 19.54 14.18 6.71
C SER A 2 18.53 14.00 5.57
N THR A 3 19.02 14.03 4.32
CA THR A 3 18.22 13.90 3.09
C THR A 3 17.53 12.53 2.96
N ASP A 4 17.95 11.54 3.75
CA ASP A 4 17.43 10.18 3.74
C ASP A 4 15.92 10.11 4.02
N ARG A 5 15.40 10.92 4.96
CA ARG A 5 13.95 10.95 5.25
C ARG A 5 13.12 11.47 4.08
N LEU A 6 13.64 12.46 3.35
CA LEU A 6 12.95 13.05 2.19
C LEU A 6 12.94 12.10 0.99
N ASN A 7 13.95 11.23 0.89
CA ASN A 7 14.12 10.27 -0.20
C ASN A 7 13.41 8.92 0.03
N LEU A 8 12.84 8.71 1.22
CA LEU A 8 12.24 7.43 1.59
C LEU A 8 11.06 7.02 0.68
N PRO A 9 10.11 7.91 0.30
CA PRO A 9 9.06 7.57 -0.66
C PRO A 9 9.60 7.09 -2.01
N GLN A 10 10.70 7.67 -2.49
CA GLN A 10 11.34 7.31 -3.75
C GLN A 10 11.98 5.93 -3.64
N LEU A 11 12.62 5.62 -2.51
CA LEU A 11 13.15 4.29 -2.24
C LEU A 11 12.02 3.24 -2.17
N GLN A 12 10.95 3.52 -1.43
CA GLN A 12 9.76 2.66 -1.34
C GLN A 12 9.13 2.40 -2.72
N THR A 13 9.04 3.43 -3.56
CA THR A 13 8.56 3.32 -4.94
C THR A 13 9.45 2.38 -5.76
N ARG A 14 10.78 2.53 -5.70
CA ARG A 14 11.72 1.64 -6.39
C ARG A 14 11.60 0.19 -5.94
N MET A 15 11.44 -0.04 -4.62
CA MET A 15 11.22 -1.38 -4.07
C MET A 15 9.93 -2.01 -4.62
N MET A 16 8.82 -1.26 -4.63
CA MET A 16 7.54 -1.76 -5.15
C MET A 16 7.57 -2.02 -6.67
N VAL A 17 8.25 -1.18 -7.46
CA VAL A 17 8.46 -1.44 -8.90
C VAL A 17 9.19 -2.76 -9.11
N ASN A 18 10.27 -3.02 -8.35
CA ASN A 18 11.00 -4.29 -8.45
C ASN A 18 10.17 -5.50 -8.03
N ALA A 19 9.31 -5.35 -7.02
CA ALA A 19 8.35 -6.40 -6.65
C ALA A 19 7.37 -6.72 -7.78
N LEU A 20 6.84 -5.69 -8.46
CA LEU A 20 5.94 -5.86 -9.62
C LEU A 20 6.65 -6.50 -10.82
N ARG A 21 7.95 -6.23 -11.02
CA ARG A 21 8.76 -6.88 -12.06
C ARG A 21 9.03 -8.36 -11.74
N SER A 22 9.19 -8.68 -10.47
CA SER A 22 9.54 -10.03 -10.01
C SER A 22 8.33 -10.96 -9.94
N VAL A 23 7.13 -10.41 -9.76
CA VAL A 23 5.90 -11.21 -9.70
C VAL A 23 5.46 -11.65 -11.11
N ARG A 24 5.07 -12.92 -11.24
CA ARG A 24 4.46 -13.47 -12.45
C ARG A 24 3.12 -12.78 -12.76
N VAL A 25 2.70 -12.81 -14.03
CA VAL A 25 1.33 -12.44 -14.41
C VAL A 25 0.31 -13.29 -13.63
N GLY A 26 -0.73 -12.65 -13.12
CA GLY A 26 -1.71 -13.23 -12.19
C GLY A 26 -1.25 -13.25 -10.72
N GLY A 27 0.04 -13.08 -10.44
CA GLY A 27 0.56 -12.97 -9.08
C GLY A 27 0.28 -11.60 -8.45
N SER A 28 0.36 -11.53 -7.12
CA SER A 28 0.07 -10.31 -6.36
C SER A 28 1.25 -9.86 -5.50
N VAL A 29 1.43 -8.55 -5.40
CA VAL A 29 2.31 -7.88 -4.45
C VAL A 29 1.43 -7.26 -3.36
N VAL A 30 1.82 -7.45 -2.10
CA VAL A 30 1.26 -6.69 -0.99
C VAL A 30 2.30 -5.67 -0.56
N TYR A 31 1.94 -4.40 -0.66
CA TYR A 31 2.74 -3.30 -0.13
C TYR A 31 2.17 -2.88 1.22
N SER A 32 3.03 -2.70 2.22
CA SER A 32 2.62 -2.30 3.56
C SER A 32 3.64 -1.39 4.22
N THR A 33 3.16 -0.51 5.10
CA THR A 33 4.00 0.36 5.92
C THR A 33 3.43 0.49 7.33
N CYS A 34 4.22 1.02 8.25
CA CYS A 34 3.78 1.40 9.59
C CYS A 34 3.75 2.93 9.77
N THR A 35 3.22 3.66 8.79
CA THR A 35 3.12 5.14 8.82
C THR A 35 1.74 5.62 8.40
N LEU A 36 1.34 6.78 8.93
CA LEU A 36 0.12 7.50 8.53
C LEU A 36 0.32 8.36 7.27
N SER A 37 1.55 8.46 6.76
CA SER A 37 1.92 9.42 5.72
C SER A 37 1.42 8.99 4.33
N PRO A 38 0.53 9.77 3.67
CA PRO A 38 0.03 9.42 2.33
C PRO A 38 1.13 9.38 1.27
N THR A 39 2.21 10.15 1.45
CA THR A 39 3.36 10.18 0.54
C THR A 39 4.13 8.86 0.55
N GLN A 40 4.09 8.11 1.65
CA GLN A 40 4.71 6.79 1.79
C GLN A 40 3.72 5.63 1.55
N ASN A 41 2.42 5.94 1.50
CA ASN A 41 1.34 4.96 1.38
C ASN A 41 0.77 4.96 -0.03
N GLU A 42 -0.35 5.66 -0.25
CA GLU A 42 -1.06 5.69 -1.51
C GLU A 42 -0.14 6.14 -2.65
N MET A 43 0.61 7.24 -2.46
CA MET A 43 1.49 7.81 -3.49
C MET A 43 2.57 6.83 -3.97
N VAL A 44 3.12 6.00 -3.08
CA VAL A 44 4.08 4.95 -3.46
C VAL A 44 3.42 3.93 -4.38
N VAL A 45 2.20 3.48 -4.04
CA VAL A 45 1.43 2.54 -4.85
C VAL A 45 1.11 3.15 -6.22
N GLU A 46 0.66 4.40 -6.26
CA GLU A 46 0.32 5.08 -7.52
C GLU A 46 1.55 5.18 -8.43
N ASN A 47 2.65 5.69 -7.88
CA ASN A 47 3.88 5.93 -8.61
C ASN A 47 4.50 4.61 -9.10
N ALA A 48 4.52 3.58 -8.25
CA ALA A 48 5.08 2.29 -8.62
C ALA A 48 4.30 1.63 -9.77
N CYS A 49 2.96 1.68 -9.72
CA CYS A 49 2.13 1.15 -10.81
C CYS A 49 2.30 1.96 -12.10
N ALA A 50 2.38 3.29 -12.01
CA ALA A 50 2.59 4.16 -13.17
C ALA A 50 3.97 3.90 -13.82
N LEU A 51 5.04 3.87 -13.03
CA LEU A 51 6.40 3.59 -13.52
C LEU A 51 6.53 2.17 -14.06
N ALA A 52 5.94 1.18 -13.40
CA ALA A 52 5.93 -0.20 -13.88
C ALA A 52 5.28 -0.33 -15.28
N ARG A 53 4.17 0.39 -15.49
CA ARG A 53 3.48 0.44 -16.78
C ARG A 53 4.31 1.16 -17.84
N THR A 54 4.82 2.35 -17.53
CA THR A 54 5.52 3.20 -18.51
C THR A 54 6.88 2.62 -18.92
N HIS A 55 7.66 2.07 -17.98
CA HIS A 55 9.03 1.63 -18.26
C HIS A 55 9.16 0.14 -18.58
N TYR A 56 8.20 -0.69 -18.16
CA TYR A 56 8.30 -2.15 -18.30
C TYR A 56 7.07 -2.80 -18.93
N GLY A 57 6.06 -2.02 -19.34
CA GLY A 57 4.82 -2.56 -19.91
C GLY A 57 3.96 -3.35 -18.91
N ILE A 58 4.29 -3.31 -17.62
CA ILE A 58 3.61 -4.10 -16.58
C ILE A 58 2.29 -3.42 -16.23
N LYS A 59 1.18 -4.11 -16.48
CA LYS A 59 -0.16 -3.68 -16.09
C LYS A 59 -0.49 -4.32 -14.75
N ALA A 60 -0.79 -3.49 -13.76
CA ALA A 60 -1.12 -3.95 -12.42
C ALA A 60 -2.39 -3.24 -11.93
N VAL A 61 -3.22 -3.98 -11.19
CA VAL A 61 -4.51 -3.48 -10.68
C VAL A 61 -4.62 -3.71 -9.19
N GLU A 62 -5.11 -2.71 -8.47
CA GLU A 62 -5.45 -2.84 -7.07
C GLU A 62 -6.55 -3.89 -6.87
N ARG A 63 -6.43 -4.68 -5.80
CA ARG A 63 -7.45 -5.63 -5.36
C ARG A 63 -8.03 -5.15 -4.04
N SER A 64 -9.35 -4.99 -4.04
CA SER A 64 -10.10 -4.55 -2.86
C SER A 64 -9.84 -5.47 -1.66
N LEU A 65 -9.53 -4.84 -0.52
CA LEU A 65 -9.40 -5.49 0.78
C LEU A 65 -10.63 -5.25 1.68
N LYS A 66 -11.72 -4.69 1.14
CA LYS A 66 -12.92 -4.32 1.94
C LYS A 66 -13.53 -5.47 2.74
N LYS A 67 -13.48 -6.71 2.23
CA LYS A 67 -13.94 -7.88 2.98
C LYS A 67 -13.11 -8.13 4.25
N MET A 68 -11.80 -7.92 4.18
CA MET A 68 -10.90 -8.01 5.33
C MET A 68 -11.16 -6.86 6.29
N GLU A 69 -11.21 -5.62 5.78
CA GLU A 69 -11.53 -4.43 6.59
C GLU A 69 -12.83 -4.63 7.36
N ASN A 70 -13.93 -4.98 6.68
CA ASN A 70 -15.24 -5.15 7.31
C ASN A 70 -15.21 -6.23 8.40
N ARG A 71 -14.53 -7.36 8.17
CA ARG A 71 -14.40 -8.43 9.18
C ARG A 71 -13.64 -7.96 10.41
N LEU A 72 -12.56 -7.22 10.23
CA LEU A 72 -11.75 -6.70 11.32
C LEU A 72 -12.49 -5.58 12.08
N THR A 73 -13.12 -4.65 11.37
CA THR A 73 -13.96 -3.61 11.98
C THR A 73 -15.10 -4.21 12.80
N ASN A 74 -15.74 -5.28 12.33
CA ASN A 74 -16.83 -5.96 13.04
C ASN A 74 -16.41 -6.62 14.37
N THR A 75 -15.11 -6.78 14.64
CA THR A 75 -14.63 -7.24 15.95
C THR A 75 -14.70 -6.15 17.03
N GLY A 76 -14.87 -4.89 16.63
CA GLY A 76 -14.78 -3.73 17.52
C GLY A 76 -13.35 -3.32 17.91
N LEU A 77 -12.33 -4.10 17.51
CA LEU A 77 -10.92 -3.87 17.89
C LEU A 77 -10.11 -3.09 16.86
N PHE A 78 -10.58 -2.97 15.61
CA PHE A 78 -9.81 -2.37 14.52
C PHE A 78 -10.59 -1.23 13.89
N GLN A 79 -9.92 -0.11 13.65
CA GLN A 79 -10.51 1.05 12.98
C GLN A 79 -9.69 1.41 11.74
N PHE A 80 -10.32 1.38 10.57
CA PHE A 80 -9.69 1.78 9.32
C PHE A 80 -10.05 3.22 8.95
N SER A 81 -9.12 3.93 8.31
CA SER A 81 -9.34 5.29 7.81
C SER A 81 -10.36 5.29 6.66
N ALA A 82 -11.32 6.21 6.73
CA ALA A 82 -12.29 6.45 5.65
C ALA A 82 -11.69 7.28 4.50
N ASP A 83 -10.62 8.03 4.75
CA ASP A 83 -9.99 8.94 3.79
C ASP A 83 -8.95 8.26 2.89
N CYS A 84 -8.63 7.00 3.17
CA CYS A 84 -7.65 6.23 2.42
C CYS A 84 -8.21 5.83 1.05
N ARG A 85 -7.67 6.42 -0.02
CA ARG A 85 -8.21 6.25 -1.38
C ARG A 85 -7.77 4.96 -2.07
N ARG A 86 -6.63 4.40 -1.64
CA ARG A 86 -6.06 3.15 -2.18
C ARG A 86 -5.56 2.28 -1.05
N GLY A 87 -5.88 1.00 -1.07
CA GLY A 87 -5.57 0.09 0.03
C GLY A 87 -6.39 0.38 1.28
N SER A 88 -5.81 0.01 2.42
CA SER A 88 -6.44 0.07 3.74
C SER A 88 -5.44 0.64 4.73
N LEU A 89 -5.84 1.63 5.54
CA LEU A 89 -5.02 2.18 6.62
C LEU A 89 -5.67 1.92 7.97
N LEU A 90 -5.08 1.03 8.76
CA LEU A 90 -5.44 0.81 10.15
C LEU A 90 -4.91 1.97 11.02
N LEU A 91 -5.80 2.57 11.79
CA LEU A 91 -5.53 3.70 12.68
C LEU A 91 -5.38 3.22 14.13
N PRO A 92 -4.41 3.77 14.88
CA PRO A 92 -4.36 3.57 16.32
C PRO A 92 -5.54 4.28 17.00
N THR A 93 -6.14 3.62 17.98
CA THR A 93 -7.24 4.16 18.78
C THR A 93 -6.95 4.02 20.28
N LEU A 94 -7.62 4.79 21.12
CA LEU A 94 -7.46 4.71 22.57
C LEU A 94 -7.88 3.33 23.13
N LEU A 95 -8.93 2.73 22.57
CA LEU A 95 -9.46 1.44 23.01
C LEU A 95 -8.63 0.26 22.48
N SER A 96 -7.91 0.47 21.38
CA SER A 96 -7.15 -0.56 20.68
C SER A 96 -6.01 0.06 19.89
N ASN A 97 -4.82 0.07 20.49
CA ASN A 97 -3.64 0.80 20.02
C ASN A 97 -2.83 0.00 18.98
N PHE A 98 -3.51 -0.57 17.98
CA PHE A 98 -2.84 -1.24 16.86
C PHE A 98 -2.43 -0.25 15.77
N GLY A 99 -1.35 -0.56 15.06
CA GLY A 99 -0.88 0.25 13.93
C GLY A 99 -0.04 1.48 14.35
N PRO A 100 0.09 2.50 13.48
CA PRO A 100 -0.54 2.58 12.16
C PRO A 100 -0.08 1.47 11.23
N THR A 101 -0.97 0.95 10.38
CA THR A 101 -0.61 -0.08 9.40
C THR A 101 -1.35 0.16 8.10
N TYR A 102 -0.59 0.53 7.06
CA TYR A 102 -1.07 0.63 5.70
C TYR A 102 -0.88 -0.71 4.98
N VAL A 103 -1.87 -1.16 4.21
CA VAL A 103 -1.78 -2.35 3.36
C VAL A 103 -2.48 -2.09 2.03
N CYS A 104 -1.80 -2.39 0.92
CA CYS A 104 -2.39 -2.37 -0.41
C CYS A 104 -2.00 -3.62 -1.19
N LYS A 105 -2.99 -4.29 -1.78
CA LYS A 105 -2.78 -5.47 -2.62
C LYS A 105 -2.91 -5.09 -4.08
N VAL A 106 -1.88 -5.40 -4.87
CA VAL A 106 -1.86 -5.15 -6.31
C VAL A 106 -1.58 -6.46 -7.05
N THR A 107 -2.38 -6.77 -8.07
CA THR A 107 -2.19 -7.95 -8.94
C THR A 107 -1.65 -7.53 -10.29
N ARG A 108 -0.59 -8.19 -10.76
CA ARG A 108 -0.10 -8.04 -12.13
C ARG A 108 -1.04 -8.76 -13.09
N ILE A 109 -1.52 -8.07 -14.12
CA ILE A 109 -2.44 -8.58 -15.14
C ILE A 109 -1.85 -8.59 -16.56
N GLY A 110 -0.70 -7.94 -16.76
CA GLY A 110 0.10 -7.92 -17.99
C GLY A 110 1.54 -7.57 -17.67
#